data_AF-A0AAX7W6Y2-F1
#
_entry.id   AF-A0AAX7W6Y2-F1
#
_cell.length_a   1.000
_cell.length_b   1.000
_cell.length_c   1.000
_cell.angle_alpha   90.00
_cell.angle_beta   90.00
_cell.angle_gamma   90.00
#
_symmetry.space_group_name_H-M   'P 1'
#
loop_
_entity.id
_entity.type
_entity.pdbx_description
1 polymer ?
#
loop_
_entity_poly.entity_id
_entity_poly.type
_entity_poly.pdbx_seq_one_letter_code
_entity_poly.pdbx_strand_id
1 'polypeptide(L)'
;MLNLFPVLTGDHRCAGNQFQCKNKRCIPVSWHCDGIVDCTDGSDEDAETCSQKTCKPGEFTCANGRCVPSMYVCDAQDDCGDGSDDDEEGCGQCSCVSRCCDGSNDCGDSSDERNCQPRPCSESEFRCDNEQCIPGSWTCNHVNDCGDNSDERDCGEQTPPPHANSSASLKLHPAVNKTHTVRQPTRLVKINGTLGPR
;
A
#
# COMPACT_ATOMS: atom_id res chain seq x y z
N MET A 1 43.90 -42.20 43.27
CA MET A 1 43.54 -40.80 43.01
C MET A 1 43.75 -40.58 41.52
N LEU A 2 42.72 -40.32 40.72
CA LEU A 2 42.08 -39.01 40.60
C LEU A 2 40.58 -39.16 40.35
N ASN A 3 39.77 -38.48 41.16
CA ASN A 3 38.36 -38.23 40.89
C ASN A 3 38.28 -37.14 39.81
N LEU A 4 37.64 -37.44 38.68
CA LEU A 4 37.17 -36.40 37.76
C LEU A 4 35.64 -36.40 37.84
N PHE A 5 35.12 -35.62 38.78
CA PHE A 5 33.70 -35.28 38.81
C PHE A 5 33.34 -34.63 37.47
N PRO A 6 32.28 -35.07 36.76
CA PRO A 6 31.79 -34.34 35.61
C PRO A 6 31.37 -32.96 36.11
N VAL A 7 32.00 -31.93 35.55
CA VAL A 7 31.59 -30.54 35.73
C VAL A 7 30.14 -30.46 35.26
N LEU A 8 29.21 -30.37 36.21
CA LEU A 8 27.83 -29.99 35.93
C LEU A 8 27.82 -28.48 35.66
N THR A 9 28.34 -28.07 34.51
CA THR A 9 28.05 -26.72 33.99
C THR A 9 26.58 -26.73 33.60
N GLY A 10 25.74 -26.24 34.52
CA GLY A 10 24.34 -25.94 34.27
C GLY A 10 24.23 -24.87 33.20
N ASP A 11 24.07 -25.32 31.96
CA ASP A 11 23.77 -24.46 30.82
C ASP A 11 22.31 -24.01 30.98
N HIS A 12 22.10 -22.92 31.73
CA HIS A 12 20.79 -22.27 31.81
C HIS A 12 20.49 -21.67 30.44
N ARG A 13 19.97 -22.50 29.54
CA ARG A 13 19.40 -22.11 28.25
C ARG A 13 17.89 -22.12 28.39
N CYS A 14 17.26 -21.04 27.96
CA CYS A 14 15.81 -20.96 27.90
C CYS A 14 15.25 -22.02 26.93
N ALA A 15 13.98 -22.38 27.08
CA ALA A 15 13.32 -23.28 26.14
C ALA A 15 13.29 -22.66 24.73
N GLY A 16 13.13 -23.48 23.68
CA GLY A 16 13.19 -23.00 22.28
C GLY A 16 12.13 -21.95 21.90
N ASN A 17 11.08 -21.78 22.71
CA ASN A 17 10.03 -20.77 22.57
C ASN A 17 10.21 -19.57 23.51
N GLN A 18 11.39 -19.42 24.11
CA GLN A 18 11.72 -18.36 25.06
C GLN A 18 12.96 -17.59 24.61
N PHE A 19 12.93 -16.27 24.79
CA PHE A 19 14.08 -15.39 24.67
C PHE A 19 14.81 -15.30 26.01
N GLN A 20 16.15 -15.31 25.97
CA GLN A 20 16.98 -15.17 27.16
C GLN A 20 17.46 -13.72 27.30
N CYS A 21 16.95 -13.02 28.31
CA CYS A 21 17.43 -11.71 28.73
C CYS A 21 18.92 -11.75 29.12
N LYS A 22 19.63 -10.60 29.09
CA LYS A 22 21.04 -10.50 29.50
C LYS A 22 21.24 -10.89 30.98
N ASN A 23 20.27 -10.60 31.84
CA ASN A 23 20.21 -11.04 33.23
C ASN A 23 19.89 -12.54 33.45
N LYS A 24 19.81 -13.34 32.37
CA LYS A 24 19.48 -14.78 32.37
C LYS A 24 18.04 -15.15 32.68
N ARG A 25 17.13 -14.19 32.80
CA ARG A 25 15.68 -14.44 32.83
C ARG A 25 15.21 -14.91 31.45
N CYS A 26 14.19 -15.76 31.44
CA CYS A 26 13.53 -16.20 30.21
C CYS A 26 12.16 -15.54 30.09
N ILE A 27 11.86 -14.97 28.93
CA ILE A 27 10.55 -14.43 28.56
C ILE A 27 10.04 -15.16 27.30
N PRO A 28 8.73 -15.16 27.00
CA PRO A 28 8.22 -15.66 25.73
C PRO A 28 8.89 -15.01 24.52
N VAL A 29 9.13 -15.76 23.44
CA VAL A 29 9.65 -15.18 22.18
C VAL A 29 8.73 -14.08 21.62
N SER A 30 7.43 -14.10 21.94
CA SER A 30 6.53 -13.02 21.52
C SER A 30 6.79 -11.67 22.19
N TRP A 31 7.55 -11.66 23.30
CA TRP A 31 7.85 -10.47 24.11
C TRP A 31 9.27 -9.94 23.87
N HIS A 32 9.98 -10.47 22.87
CA HIS A 32 11.24 -9.85 22.46
C HIS A 32 10.92 -8.82 21.38
N CYS A 33 11.35 -7.57 21.57
CA CYS A 33 11.17 -6.48 20.62
C CYS A 33 9.69 -6.26 20.27
N ASP A 34 8.85 -6.20 21.30
CA ASP A 34 7.41 -5.93 21.16
C ASP A 34 7.02 -4.50 21.56
N GLY A 35 8.01 -3.68 21.94
CA GLY A 35 7.84 -2.30 22.38
C GLY A 35 7.61 -2.16 23.88
N ILE A 36 7.64 -3.26 24.65
CA ILE A 36 7.42 -3.29 26.09
C ILE A 36 8.63 -3.88 26.80
N VAL A 37 9.09 -3.24 27.88
CA VAL A 37 10.17 -3.77 28.71
C VAL A 37 9.63 -4.85 29.66
N ASP A 38 9.84 -6.12 29.32
CA ASP A 38 9.50 -7.31 30.12
C ASP A 38 10.71 -7.90 30.86
N CYS A 39 11.91 -7.80 30.27
CA CYS A 39 13.14 -8.07 30.99
C CYS A 39 13.38 -6.98 32.04
N THR A 40 13.78 -7.35 33.26
CA THR A 40 14.03 -6.34 34.32
C THR A 40 15.22 -5.44 34.02
N ASP A 41 16.10 -5.89 33.12
CA ASP A 41 17.25 -5.17 32.59
C ASP A 41 16.98 -4.53 31.22
N GLY A 42 15.74 -4.60 30.69
CA GLY A 42 15.36 -4.00 29.41
C GLY A 42 15.96 -4.66 28.17
N SER A 43 16.63 -5.80 28.34
CA SER A 43 17.43 -6.41 27.28
C SER A 43 16.65 -7.07 26.15
N ASP A 44 15.34 -7.21 26.32
CA ASP A 44 14.38 -7.60 25.30
C ASP A 44 14.10 -6.51 24.27
N GLU A 45 14.25 -5.24 24.65
CA GLU A 45 14.00 -4.07 23.80
C GLU A 45 15.30 -3.34 23.41
N ASP A 46 16.46 -3.95 23.68
CA ASP A 46 17.77 -3.44 23.28
C ASP A 46 17.91 -3.49 21.75
N ALA A 47 18.25 -2.36 21.13
CA ALA A 47 18.39 -2.20 19.68
C ALA A 47 19.32 -3.25 19.03
N GLU A 48 20.43 -3.59 19.69
CA GLU A 48 21.41 -4.59 19.20
C GLU A 48 20.80 -5.99 19.07
N THR A 49 19.96 -6.38 20.03
CA THR A 49 19.27 -7.68 20.04
C THR A 49 18.06 -7.67 19.11
N CYS A 50 17.36 -6.55 19.01
CA CYS A 50 16.21 -6.39 18.11
C CYS A 50 16.59 -6.31 16.64
N SER A 51 17.75 -5.75 16.31
CA SER A 51 18.29 -5.75 14.94
C SER A 51 18.55 -7.16 14.39
N GLN A 52 18.70 -8.16 15.26
CA GLN A 52 18.91 -9.56 14.87
C GLN A 52 17.61 -10.36 14.77
N LYS A 53 16.46 -9.77 15.13
CA LYS A 53 15.15 -10.40 15.00
C LYS A 53 14.77 -10.50 13.52
N THR A 54 14.69 -11.73 13.03
CA THR A 54 13.99 -12.01 11.77
C THR A 54 12.50 -12.14 12.08
N CYS A 55 11.68 -11.22 11.56
CA CYS A 55 10.23 -11.29 11.67
C CYS A 55 9.67 -12.52 10.93
N LYS A 56 8.42 -12.90 11.23
CA LYS A 56 7.81 -14.06 10.56
C LYS A 56 7.59 -13.76 9.08
N PRO A 57 7.44 -14.80 8.23
CA PRO A 57 6.98 -14.60 6.86
C PRO A 57 5.66 -13.80 6.84
N GLY A 58 5.63 -12.69 6.09
CA GLY A 58 4.48 -11.77 6.02
C GLY A 58 4.49 -10.61 7.02
N GLU A 59 5.58 -10.45 7.78
CA GLU A 59 5.83 -9.30 8.64
C GLU A 59 7.00 -8.46 8.07
N PHE A 60 6.94 -7.15 8.28
CA PHE A 60 8.00 -6.19 8.02
C PHE A 60 8.81 -5.94 9.30
N THR A 61 10.14 -5.82 9.15
CA THR A 61 11.04 -5.47 10.25
C THR A 61 11.28 -3.97 10.24
N CYS A 62 10.77 -3.27 11.25
CA CYS A 62 11.01 -1.85 11.50
C CYS A 62 12.49 -1.57 11.76
N ALA A 63 12.93 -0.31 11.62
CA ALA A 63 14.30 0.12 11.88
C ALA A 63 14.69 -0.08 13.37
N ASN A 64 13.73 0.07 14.28
CA ASN A 64 13.88 -0.27 15.71
C ASN A 64 13.88 -1.79 16.01
N GLY A 65 13.71 -2.66 14.99
CA GLY A 65 13.67 -4.11 15.12
C GLY A 65 12.32 -4.68 15.57
N ARG A 66 11.28 -3.87 15.68
CA ARG A 66 9.89 -4.30 15.87
C ARG A 66 9.37 -4.98 14.60
N CYS A 67 8.37 -5.84 14.75
CA CYS A 67 7.71 -6.49 13.63
C CYS A 67 6.27 -6.01 13.51
N VAL A 68 5.89 -5.56 12.32
CA VAL A 68 4.50 -5.21 11.98
C VAL A 68 4.04 -6.05 10.78
N PRO A 69 2.75 -6.38 10.65
CA PRO A 69 2.22 -6.98 9.44
C PRO A 69 2.58 -6.17 8.18
N SER A 70 2.98 -6.81 7.09
CA SER A 70 3.36 -6.09 5.85
C SER A 70 2.24 -5.23 5.25
N MET A 71 0.98 -5.43 5.67
CA MET A 71 -0.17 -4.60 5.28
C MET A 71 -0.24 -3.24 5.98
N TYR A 72 0.58 -3.03 7.01
CA TYR A 72 0.72 -1.78 7.76
C TYR A 72 1.98 -1.01 7.34
N VAL A 73 2.59 -1.40 6.23
CA VAL A 73 3.70 -0.65 5.64
C VAL A 73 3.10 0.29 4.60
N CYS A 74 3.42 1.58 4.67
CA CYS A 74 2.90 2.63 3.81
C CYS A 74 1.38 2.86 3.91
N ASP A 75 0.80 2.66 5.09
CA ASP A 75 -0.63 2.91 5.32
C ASP A 75 -0.92 4.28 5.96
N ALA A 76 0.11 5.12 6.11
CA ALA A 76 0.07 6.44 6.73
C ALA A 76 -0.16 6.43 8.25
N GLN A 77 0.12 5.30 8.90
CA GLN A 77 0.13 5.15 10.34
C GLN A 77 1.50 4.70 10.82
N ASP A 78 1.97 5.33 11.90
CA ASP A 78 3.21 4.91 12.57
C ASP A 78 2.95 3.66 13.42
N ASP A 79 2.81 2.52 12.75
CA ASP A 79 2.63 1.22 13.37
C ASP A 79 3.95 0.71 13.97
N CYS A 80 5.10 1.10 13.41
CA CYS A 80 6.41 0.78 13.95
C CYS A 80 6.73 1.56 15.25
N GLY A 81 6.17 2.75 15.44
CA GLY A 81 6.46 3.68 16.55
C GLY A 81 7.75 4.50 16.37
N ASP A 82 8.45 4.29 15.26
CA ASP A 82 9.64 5.04 14.82
C ASP A 82 9.48 5.59 13.39
N GLY A 83 8.31 5.41 12.77
CA GLY A 83 7.96 5.82 11.41
C GLY A 83 8.64 5.06 10.28
N SER A 84 9.39 3.99 10.58
CA SER A 84 10.16 3.23 9.58
C SER A 84 9.32 2.35 8.64
N ASP A 85 8.02 2.25 8.90
CA ASP A 85 6.99 1.68 8.04
C ASP A 85 6.41 2.68 7.03
N ASP A 86 6.59 3.97 7.26
CA ASP A 86 6.07 5.06 6.40
C ASP A 86 7.19 5.96 5.81
N ASP A 87 8.45 5.70 6.15
CA ASP A 87 9.61 6.43 5.63
C ASP A 87 10.08 5.91 4.25
N GLU A 88 11.03 6.62 3.63
CA GLU A 88 11.52 6.22 2.30
C GLU A 88 12.29 4.89 2.28
N GLU A 89 12.72 4.37 3.44
CA GLU A 89 13.45 3.10 3.51
C GLU A 89 12.48 1.92 3.67
N GLY A 90 11.39 2.11 4.43
CA GLY A 90 10.28 1.17 4.55
C GLY A 90 9.36 1.14 3.33
N CYS A 91 9.05 2.30 2.76
CA CYS A 91 8.18 2.43 1.58
C CYS A 91 8.93 2.48 0.25
N GLY A 92 10.25 2.62 0.27
CA GLY A 92 10.98 3.05 -0.91
C GLY A 92 10.64 4.50 -1.27
N GLN A 93 11.20 4.97 -2.38
CA GLN A 93 11.09 6.34 -2.90
C GLN A 93 9.67 6.78 -3.32
N CYS A 94 8.64 6.02 -2.94
CA CYS A 94 7.22 6.30 -3.19
C CYS A 94 6.50 6.45 -1.83
N SER A 95 6.51 7.67 -1.29
CA SER A 95 5.64 8.05 -0.16
C SER A 95 4.18 8.08 -0.64
N CYS A 96 3.46 6.98 -0.38
CA CYS A 96 2.16 6.72 -0.97
C CYS A 96 1.00 6.85 0.03
N VAL A 97 0.79 8.06 0.56
CA VAL A 97 -0.47 8.35 1.30
C VAL A 97 -1.60 8.75 0.35
N SER A 98 -1.32 9.08 -0.93
CA SER A 98 -2.39 9.56 -1.85
C SER A 98 -2.17 9.32 -3.36
N ARG A 99 -1.07 8.70 -3.80
CA ARG A 99 -0.69 8.63 -5.22
C ARG A 99 -0.24 7.23 -5.69
N CYS A 100 -0.50 6.22 -4.87
CA CYS A 100 -0.36 4.84 -5.31
C CYS A 100 -1.68 4.38 -5.95
N CYS A 101 -1.58 3.68 -7.08
CA CYS A 101 -2.71 3.09 -7.79
C CYS A 101 -3.79 4.11 -8.19
N ASP A 102 -3.39 5.33 -8.59
CA ASP A 102 -4.30 6.37 -9.06
C ASP A 102 -4.38 6.46 -10.60
N GLY A 103 -3.63 5.59 -11.29
CA GLY A 103 -3.54 5.53 -12.74
C GLY A 103 -2.48 6.46 -13.34
N SER A 104 -1.67 7.12 -12.50
CA SER A 104 -0.59 8.02 -12.89
C SER A 104 0.76 7.40 -12.55
N ASN A 105 1.79 7.66 -13.38
CA ASN A 105 3.17 7.30 -13.07
C ASN A 105 3.86 8.48 -12.38
N ASP A 106 3.51 8.70 -11.12
CA ASP A 106 4.07 9.71 -10.24
C ASP A 106 5.49 9.37 -9.76
N CYS A 107 5.84 8.09 -9.67
CA CYS A 107 7.20 7.66 -9.32
C CYS A 107 8.16 7.60 -10.51
N GLY A 108 7.69 7.84 -11.74
CA GLY A 108 8.49 7.88 -12.97
C GLY A 108 8.95 6.50 -13.49
N ASP A 109 8.98 5.48 -12.64
CA ASP A 109 9.33 4.09 -12.94
C ASP A 109 8.14 3.11 -12.87
N SER A 110 6.93 3.66 -12.69
CA SER A 110 5.66 2.93 -12.53
C SER A 110 5.60 2.03 -11.29
N SER A 111 6.43 2.26 -10.27
CA SER A 111 6.37 1.53 -9.01
C SER A 111 5.06 1.72 -8.25
N ASP A 112 4.52 2.93 -8.32
CA ASP A 112 3.24 3.37 -7.77
C ASP A 112 2.01 2.68 -8.39
N GLU A 113 2.15 2.16 -9.60
CA GLU A 113 1.10 1.45 -10.35
C GLU A 113 1.35 -0.07 -10.43
N ARG A 114 2.35 -0.58 -9.69
CA ARG A 114 2.71 -2.00 -9.66
C ARG A 114 2.23 -2.67 -8.39
N ASN A 115 1.73 -3.89 -8.53
CA ASN A 115 1.29 -4.73 -7.40
C ASN A 115 0.16 -4.10 -6.56
N CYS A 116 -0.70 -3.30 -7.20
CA CYS A 116 -1.97 -2.89 -6.63
C CYS A 116 -2.80 -4.13 -6.31
N GLN A 117 -2.95 -4.45 -5.03
CA GLN A 117 -4.00 -5.36 -4.62
C GLN A 117 -5.32 -4.66 -4.94
N PRO A 118 -6.22 -5.23 -5.75
CA PRO A 118 -7.52 -4.62 -5.97
C PRO A 118 -8.18 -4.47 -4.61
N ARG A 119 -8.36 -3.23 -4.15
CA ARG A 119 -9.01 -2.96 -2.88
C ARG A 119 -10.35 -3.68 -2.90
N PRO A 120 -10.67 -4.50 -1.88
CA PRO A 120 -12.00 -5.07 -1.79
C PRO A 120 -12.99 -3.92 -1.75
N CYS A 121 -13.91 -3.88 -2.72
CA CYS A 121 -14.94 -2.85 -2.79
C CYS A 121 -15.72 -2.85 -1.47
N SER A 122 -16.01 -1.66 -0.96
CA SER A 122 -16.81 -1.50 0.26
C SER A 122 -18.24 -1.95 -0.01
N GLU A 123 -19.03 -2.22 1.05
CA GLU A 123 -20.41 -2.71 0.90
C GLU A 123 -21.32 -1.80 0.04
N SER A 124 -20.97 -0.52 -0.09
CA SER A 124 -21.68 0.47 -0.90
C SER A 124 -21.17 0.60 -2.35
N GLU A 125 -20.19 -0.19 -2.75
CA GLU A 125 -19.52 -0.12 -4.05
C GLU A 125 -19.77 -1.39 -4.87
N PHE A 126 -19.89 -1.23 -6.17
CA PHE A 126 -19.98 -2.33 -7.13
C PHE A 126 -18.60 -2.64 -7.70
N ARG A 127 -18.27 -3.93 -7.78
CA ARG A 127 -17.02 -4.42 -8.37
C ARG A 127 -17.24 -4.76 -9.85
N CYS A 128 -16.58 -4.01 -10.72
CA CYS A 128 -16.53 -4.25 -12.16
C CYS A 128 -15.72 -5.51 -12.49
N ASP A 129 -15.87 -6.07 -13.71
CA ASP A 129 -15.10 -7.26 -14.14
C ASP A 129 -13.61 -6.94 -14.32
N ASN A 130 -13.26 -5.69 -14.64
CA ASN A 130 -11.89 -5.16 -14.65
C ASN A 130 -11.34 -4.84 -13.25
N GLU A 131 -12.02 -5.29 -12.19
CA GLU A 131 -11.63 -5.15 -10.79
C GLU A 131 -11.68 -3.71 -10.24
N GLN A 132 -12.21 -2.75 -11.00
CA GLN A 132 -12.49 -1.40 -10.53
C GLN A 132 -13.70 -1.37 -9.58
N CYS A 133 -13.64 -0.52 -8.56
CA CYS A 133 -14.79 -0.23 -7.70
C CYS A 133 -15.46 1.07 -8.14
N ILE A 134 -16.78 1.05 -8.32
CA ILE A 134 -17.60 2.24 -8.55
C ILE A 134 -18.66 2.36 -7.45
N PRO A 135 -19.25 3.55 -7.21
CA PRO A 135 -20.41 3.67 -6.32
C PRO A 135 -21.54 2.72 -6.76
N GLY A 136 -22.15 1.99 -5.83
CA GLY A 136 -23.24 1.07 -6.16
C GLY A 136 -24.44 1.75 -6.83
N SER A 137 -24.61 3.07 -6.61
CA SER A 137 -25.60 3.91 -7.28
C SER A 137 -25.36 4.10 -8.78
N TRP A 138 -24.18 3.73 -9.27
CA TRP A 138 -23.80 3.80 -10.68
C TRP A 138 -23.97 2.46 -11.40
N THR A 139 -24.53 1.46 -10.72
CA THR A 139 -25.02 0.25 -11.39
C THR A 139 -26.33 0.54 -12.09
N CYS A 140 -26.45 0.11 -13.34
CA CYS A 140 -27.67 0.19 -14.14
C CYS A 140 -28.25 1.61 -14.25
N ASN A 141 -27.38 2.61 -14.42
CA ASN A 141 -27.74 4.02 -14.60
C ASN A 141 -27.70 4.45 -16.09
N HIS A 142 -27.45 3.52 -17.02
CA HIS A 142 -27.25 3.73 -18.45
C HIS A 142 -25.95 4.44 -18.84
N VAL A 143 -24.95 4.44 -17.97
CA VAL A 143 -23.62 5.00 -18.20
C VAL A 143 -22.59 3.89 -17.99
N ASN A 144 -21.62 3.77 -18.90
CA ASN A 144 -20.48 2.87 -18.73
C ASN A 144 -19.44 3.56 -17.84
N ASP A 145 -19.66 3.49 -16.53
CA ASP A 145 -18.79 4.02 -15.49
C ASP A 145 -17.63 3.06 -15.17
N CYS A 146 -17.82 1.74 -15.35
CA CYS A 146 -16.74 0.75 -15.22
C CYS A 146 -15.70 0.81 -16.35
N GLY A 147 -16.01 1.42 -17.49
CA GLY A 147 -15.19 1.37 -18.71
C GLY A 147 -15.28 0.04 -19.48
N ASP A 148 -15.58 -1.07 -18.80
CA ASP A 148 -15.79 -2.41 -19.36
C ASP A 148 -17.28 -2.81 -19.49
N ASN A 149 -18.20 -1.89 -19.15
CA ASN A 149 -19.66 -2.06 -19.21
C ASN A 149 -20.20 -3.17 -18.29
N SER A 150 -19.49 -3.54 -17.21
CA SER A 150 -19.96 -4.53 -16.23
C SER A 150 -21.11 -4.03 -15.35
N ASP A 151 -21.12 -2.73 -15.08
CA ASP A 151 -22.15 -1.99 -14.35
C ASP A 151 -23.51 -1.92 -15.05
N GLU A 152 -23.53 -2.09 -16.37
CA GLU A 152 -24.73 -2.02 -17.21
C GLU A 152 -25.14 -3.38 -17.77
N ARG A 153 -24.48 -4.46 -17.34
CA ARG A 153 -24.82 -5.83 -17.73
C ARG A 153 -25.73 -6.47 -16.67
N ASP A 154 -26.73 -7.21 -17.15
CA ASP A 154 -27.66 -7.98 -16.31
C ASP A 154 -28.51 -7.15 -15.32
N CYS A 155 -28.92 -5.95 -15.74
CA CYS A 155 -29.82 -5.05 -15.01
C CYS A 155 -31.30 -5.53 -14.98
N GLY A 156 -31.53 -6.84 -15.04
CA GLY A 156 -32.82 -7.49 -15.34
C GLY A 156 -34.03 -6.71 -14.78
N GLU A 157 -34.86 -6.17 -15.70
CA GLU A 157 -35.99 -5.26 -15.44
C GLU A 157 -36.01 -4.60 -14.05
N GLN A 158 -34.93 -3.90 -13.68
CA GLN A 158 -34.97 -3.06 -12.50
C GLN A 158 -35.80 -1.83 -12.84
N THR A 159 -37.10 -1.95 -12.57
CA THR A 159 -37.98 -0.82 -12.37
C THR A 159 -37.32 0.11 -11.35
N PRO A 160 -37.10 1.40 -11.66
CA PRO A 160 -36.49 2.32 -10.71
C PRO A 160 -37.32 2.40 -9.42
N PRO A 161 -36.68 2.62 -8.25
CA PRO A 161 -37.39 2.78 -6.98
C PRO A 161 -38.43 3.92 -7.08
N PRO A 162 -39.62 3.77 -6.47
CA PRO A 162 -40.76 4.64 -6.69
C PRO A 162 -40.64 5.93 -5.87
N HIS A 163 -39.65 6.79 -6.13
CA HIS A 163 -39.65 8.14 -5.56
C HIS A 163 -39.00 9.16 -6.50
N ALA A 164 -39.75 9.56 -7.54
CA ALA A 164 -39.86 10.96 -7.99
C ALA A 164 -40.90 11.09 -9.12
N ASN A 165 -42.20 11.07 -8.77
CA ASN A 165 -43.20 11.65 -9.67
C ASN A 165 -43.14 13.18 -9.54
N SER A 166 -42.72 13.88 -10.60
CA SER A 166 -43.60 14.73 -11.40
C SER A 166 -42.84 15.65 -12.38
N SER A 167 -43.14 15.42 -13.66
CA SER A 167 -43.24 16.42 -14.73
C SER A 167 -41.97 17.12 -15.23
N ALA A 168 -41.43 16.64 -16.37
CA ALA A 168 -41.14 17.51 -17.51
C ALA A 168 -40.81 16.71 -18.78
N SER A 169 -41.49 17.08 -19.85
CA SER A 169 -41.42 16.64 -21.25
C SER A 169 -40.08 16.11 -21.79
N LEU A 170 -40.23 15.11 -22.66
CA LEU A 170 -39.39 14.84 -23.84
C LEU A 170 -38.52 16.03 -24.24
N LYS A 171 -37.20 15.86 -24.14
CA LYS A 171 -36.22 16.69 -24.83
C LYS A 171 -35.12 15.80 -25.38
N LEU A 172 -35.38 15.31 -26.59
CA LEU A 172 -34.35 14.80 -27.50
C LEU A 172 -33.41 15.97 -27.83
N HIS A 173 -32.15 15.91 -27.41
CA HIS A 173 -31.10 16.79 -27.92
C HIS A 173 -29.81 16.02 -28.18
N PRO A 174 -29.02 16.48 -29.17
CA PRO A 174 -28.33 15.60 -30.10
C PRO A 174 -26.92 15.24 -29.65
N ALA A 175 -26.41 14.16 -30.25
CA ALA A 175 -25.01 13.74 -30.21
C ALA A 175 -24.05 14.93 -30.38
N VAL A 176 -23.20 15.16 -29.38
CA VAL A 176 -22.06 16.07 -29.51
C VAL A 176 -20.94 15.31 -30.21
N ASN A 177 -20.71 15.74 -31.45
CA ASN A 177 -19.64 15.33 -32.33
C ASN A 177 -18.25 15.66 -31.71
N LYS A 178 -17.42 14.64 -31.50
CA LYS A 178 -15.99 14.84 -31.19
C LYS A 178 -15.24 15.17 -32.49
N THR A 179 -14.89 16.43 -32.69
CA THR A 179 -13.85 16.84 -33.64
C THR A 179 -12.89 17.81 -32.97
N HIS A 180 -11.65 17.37 -32.73
CA HIS A 180 -10.55 18.27 -32.41
C HIS A 180 -9.40 18.01 -33.41
N THR A 181 -9.38 18.77 -34.50
CA THR A 181 -8.32 18.76 -35.50
C THR A 181 -7.34 19.92 -35.27
N VAL A 182 -6.11 19.54 -34.91
CA VAL A 182 -4.78 20.04 -35.27
C VAL A 182 -4.61 21.52 -35.70
N ARG A 183 -3.67 22.24 -35.05
CA ARG A 183 -2.94 23.37 -35.65
C ARG A 183 -1.43 23.10 -35.69
N GLN A 184 -0.87 23.07 -36.89
CA GLN A 184 0.57 23.15 -37.15
C GLN A 184 1.08 24.59 -37.03
N PRO A 185 2.35 24.83 -36.63
CA PRO A 185 3.03 26.07 -36.97
C PRO A 185 3.84 25.92 -38.28
N THR A 186 3.54 26.81 -39.22
CA THR A 186 4.15 26.94 -40.54
C THR A 186 5.61 27.43 -40.49
N ARG A 187 6.45 26.75 -41.28
CA ARG A 187 7.82 27.08 -41.66
C ARG A 187 7.90 28.43 -42.39
N LEU A 188 8.72 29.37 -41.90
CA LEU A 188 9.14 30.56 -42.65
C LEU A 188 10.64 30.51 -42.91
N VAL A 189 11.04 30.47 -44.17
CA VAL A 189 12.43 30.58 -44.65
C VAL A 189 12.65 32.00 -45.14
N LYS A 190 13.77 32.65 -44.75
CA LYS A 190 14.46 33.66 -45.57
C LYS A 190 15.93 33.89 -45.13
N ILE A 191 16.82 33.35 -45.97
CA ILE A 191 18.09 33.86 -46.54
C ILE A 191 19.08 34.77 -45.76
N ASN A 192 20.34 34.31 -45.81
CA ASN A 192 21.64 34.99 -46.03
C ASN A 192 22.22 36.04 -45.05
N GLY A 193 23.36 35.66 -44.44
CA GLY A 193 24.63 36.38 -44.57
C GLY A 193 25.07 37.28 -43.42
N THR A 194 26.10 36.87 -42.67
CA THR A 194 27.47 37.48 -42.58
C THR A 194 28.13 37.36 -41.19
N LEU A 195 29.39 36.89 -41.24
CA LEU A 195 30.56 37.10 -40.36
C LEU A 195 30.45 36.91 -38.83
N GLY A 196 31.09 35.85 -38.34
CA GLY A 196 31.75 35.82 -37.03
C GLY A 196 33.29 35.69 -37.20
N PRO A 197 34.12 36.24 -36.30
CA PRO A 197 35.58 36.18 -36.42
C PRO A 197 36.21 35.01 -35.63
N ARG A 198 37.43 34.67 -36.05
CA ARG A 198 38.46 33.79 -35.45
C ARG A 198 38.43 32.32 -35.85
#